data_AF-Q3KZG4-F1
#
_entry.id   AF-Q3KZG4-F1
#
_cell.length_a   1.000
_cell.length_b   1.000
_cell.length_c   1.000
_cell.angle_alpha   90.00
_cell.angle_beta   90.00
_cell.angle_gamma   90.00
#
_symmetry.space_group_name_H-M   'P 1'
#
loop_
_entity.id
_entity.type
_entity.pdbx_description
1 polymer ?
#
loop_
_entity_poly.entity_id
_entity_poly.type
_entity_poly.pdbx_seq_one_letter_code
_entity_poly.pdbx_strand_id
1 'polypeptide(L)'
;MRVRFLYFVRLLGFLTLLVAVIVLWRQANFSYFLEYNNLRSFNHSDKSDYNRKCFKNTDKSHDFGEFSSSSVSSLQCVVSGKLMPGCYLLRPQEVLISFEIVRTYFKVYGSLDLSSNTFYLNHTNVDIPKAPVLPKHNPAGVY
;
A
#
# COMPACT_ATOMS: atom_id res chain seq x y z
N MET A 1 -47.16 -1.31 -37.72
CA MET A 1 -46.38 -1.95 -36.62
C MET A 1 -45.00 -2.47 -37.03
N ARG A 2 -44.78 -2.97 -38.26
CA ARG A 2 -43.49 -3.58 -38.69
C ARG A 2 -42.26 -2.66 -38.68
N VAL A 3 -42.42 -1.37 -38.99
CA VAL A 3 -41.28 -0.43 -39.08
C VAL A 3 -40.67 -0.13 -37.71
N ARG A 4 -41.49 0.06 -36.66
CA ARG A 4 -41.01 0.34 -35.29
C ARG A 4 -40.27 -0.84 -34.66
N PHE A 5 -40.65 -2.06 -35.01
CA PHE A 5 -39.98 -3.28 -34.54
C PHE A 5 -38.54 -3.40 -35.10
N LEU A 6 -38.34 -3.06 -36.38
CA LEU A 6 -37.04 -3.05 -37.03
C LEU A 6 -36.06 -2.02 -36.42
N TYR A 7 -36.57 -0.85 -36.02
CA TYR A 7 -35.75 0.13 -35.29
C TYR A 7 -35.37 -0.36 -33.90
N PHE A 8 -36.30 -1.00 -33.18
CA PHE A 8 -36.02 -1.54 -31.85
C PHE A 8 -34.95 -2.65 -31.91
N VAL A 9 -35.04 -3.56 -32.87
CA VAL A 9 -34.03 -4.62 -33.07
C VAL A 9 -32.66 -4.04 -33.42
N ARG A 10 -32.60 -3.01 -34.27
CA ARG A 10 -31.33 -2.34 -34.60
C ARG A 10 -30.70 -1.61 -33.41
N LEU A 11 -31.52 -0.95 -32.60
CA LEU A 11 -31.05 -0.23 -31.43
C LEU A 11 -30.49 -1.19 -30.37
N LEU A 12 -31.18 -2.32 -30.17
CA LEU A 12 -30.77 -3.35 -29.22
C LEU A 12 -29.47 -4.03 -29.66
N GLY A 13 -29.32 -4.33 -30.95
CA GLY A 13 -28.08 -4.85 -31.51
C GLY A 13 -26.89 -3.89 -31.38
N PHE A 14 -27.14 -2.58 -31.55
CA PHE A 14 -26.10 -1.56 -31.36
C PHE A 14 -25.67 -1.47 -29.89
N LEU A 15 -26.63 -1.54 -28.96
CA LEU A 15 -26.36 -1.47 -27.52
C LEU A 15 -25.54 -2.67 -27.05
N THR A 16 -25.86 -3.88 -27.51
CA THR A 16 -25.10 -5.09 -27.17
C THR A 16 -23.68 -5.04 -27.71
N LEU A 17 -23.49 -4.51 -28.92
CA LEU A 17 -22.17 -4.37 -29.53
C LEU A 17 -21.30 -3.36 -28.78
N LEU A 18 -21.91 -2.26 -28.33
CA LEU A 18 -21.23 -1.22 -27.55
C LEU A 18 -20.80 -1.73 -26.17
N VAL A 19 -21.66 -2.51 -25.49
CA VAL A 19 -21.32 -3.17 -24.22
C VAL A 19 -20.18 -4.18 -24.41
N ALA A 20 -20.22 -4.99 -25.48
CA ALA A 20 -19.17 -5.96 -25.78
C ALA A 20 -17.81 -5.27 -26.01
N VAL A 21 -17.77 -4.15 -26.72
CA VAL A 21 -16.54 -3.36 -26.94
C VAL A 21 -15.98 -2.82 -25.62
N ILE A 22 -16.83 -2.30 -24.72
CA ILE A 22 -16.38 -1.78 -23.41
C ILE A 22 -15.79 -2.91 -22.55
N VAL A 23 -16.43 -4.08 -22.52
CA VAL A 23 -15.96 -5.24 -21.75
C VAL A 23 -14.63 -5.75 -22.29
N LEU A 24 -14.51 -5.91 -23.61
CA LEU A 24 -13.26 -6.33 -24.25
C LEU A 24 -12.13 -5.31 -24.02
N TRP A 25 -12.42 -4.01 -24.06
CA TRP A 25 -11.42 -2.97 -23.81
C TRP A 25 -10.95 -2.96 -22.35
N ARG A 26 -11.86 -3.18 -21.38
CA ARG A 26 -11.47 -3.36 -19.97
C ARG A 26 -10.62 -4.60 -19.75
N GLN A 27 -10.97 -5.72 -20.38
CA GLN A 27 -10.27 -6.98 -20.20
C GLN A 27 -8.86 -6.94 -20.81
N ALA A 28 -8.72 -6.33 -22.00
CA ALA A 28 -7.41 -6.12 -22.64
C ALA A 28 -6.48 -5.23 -21.80
N ASN A 29 -7.00 -4.13 -21.23
CA ASN A 29 -6.21 -3.27 -20.34
C ASN A 29 -5.81 -3.99 -19.05
N PHE A 30 -6.65 -4.89 -18.53
CA PHE A 30 -6.32 -5.67 -17.34
C PHE A 30 -5.23 -6.72 -17.63
N SER A 31 -5.30 -7.40 -18.77
CA SER A 31 -4.28 -8.36 -19.20
C SER A 31 -2.92 -7.70 -19.46
N TYR A 32 -2.91 -6.55 -20.15
CA TYR A 32 -1.69 -5.79 -20.41
C TYR A 32 -1.04 -5.29 -19.10
N PHE A 33 -1.84 -4.86 -18.13
CA PHE A 33 -1.36 -4.43 -16.82
C PHE A 33 -0.76 -5.60 -16.00
N LEU A 34 -1.32 -6.81 -16.12
CA LEU A 34 -0.85 -7.99 -15.40
C LEU A 34 0.48 -8.51 -15.97
N GLU A 35 0.63 -8.50 -17.29
CA GLU A 35 1.86 -8.94 -17.97
C GLU A 35 3.03 -7.96 -17.75
N TYR A 36 2.74 -6.64 -17.78
CA TYR A 36 3.76 -5.61 -17.53
C TYR A 36 4.31 -5.64 -16.09
N ASN A 37 3.48 -5.98 -15.09
CA ASN A 37 3.93 -6.09 -13.70
C ASN A 37 4.73 -7.38 -13.42
N ASN A 38 4.41 -8.48 -14.10
CA ASN A 38 5.19 -9.72 -13.98
C ASN A 38 6.60 -9.58 -14.57
N LEU A 39 6.75 -8.87 -15.69
CA LEU A 39 8.06 -8.63 -16.31
C LEU A 39 8.94 -7.68 -15.49
N ARG A 40 8.35 -6.70 -14.77
CA ARG A 40 9.11 -5.77 -13.91
C ARG A 40 9.59 -6.40 -12.59
N SER A 41 8.92 -7.46 -12.11
CA SER A 41 9.26 -8.13 -10.85
C SER A 41 10.54 -8.98 -10.90
N PHE A 42 11.06 -9.33 -12.10
CA PHE A 42 12.22 -10.21 -12.21
C PHE A 42 13.59 -9.49 -12.25
N ASN A 43 13.62 -8.15 -12.31
CA ASN A 43 14.87 -7.39 -12.51
C ASN A 43 15.42 -6.63 -11.29
N HIS A 44 14.81 -6.71 -10.10
CA HIS A 44 15.41 -6.14 -8.89
C HIS A 44 16.06 -7.23 -8.02
N SER A 45 17.26 -7.63 -8.42
CA SER A 45 18.26 -8.17 -7.49
C SER A 45 19.05 -7.01 -6.93
N ASP A 46 18.62 -6.43 -5.80
CA ASP A 46 19.43 -5.46 -5.08
C ASP A 46 19.80 -5.98 -3.69
N LYS A 47 21.09 -6.30 -3.58
CA LYS A 47 21.84 -6.46 -2.34
C LYS A 47 21.64 -5.22 -1.47
N SER A 48 21.12 -5.41 -0.26
CA SER A 48 21.00 -4.37 0.74
C SER A 48 22.33 -4.16 1.47
N ASP A 49 23.09 -3.13 1.09
CA ASP A 49 24.16 -2.59 1.92
C ASP A 49 23.69 -1.25 2.54
N TYR A 50 23.16 -1.33 3.76
CA TYR A 50 22.90 -0.17 4.59
C TYR A 50 24.22 0.43 5.06
N ASN A 51 24.74 1.42 4.33
CA ASN A 51 25.88 2.22 4.82
C ASN A 51 25.41 3.58 5.34
N ARG A 52 25.38 3.64 6.67
CA ARG A 52 25.12 4.80 7.53
C ARG A 52 26.28 5.81 7.39
N LYS A 53 26.27 6.68 6.38
CA LYS A 53 27.12 7.88 6.36
C LYS A 53 26.60 8.96 5.39
N CYS A 54 26.19 10.08 5.98
CA CYS A 54 26.26 11.44 5.42
C CYS A 54 25.41 11.75 4.18
N PHE A 55 24.12 12.02 4.38
CA PHE A 55 23.41 12.95 3.47
C PHE A 55 23.88 14.38 3.79
N LYS A 56 24.90 14.85 3.06
CA LYS A 56 25.10 16.29 2.88
C LYS A 56 24.03 16.76 1.90
N ASN A 57 23.06 17.53 2.39
CA ASN A 57 22.11 18.25 1.56
C ASN A 57 22.87 19.27 0.72
N THR A 58 23.00 19.01 -0.57
CA THR A 58 23.23 20.02 -1.59
C THR A 58 22.00 20.06 -2.48
N ASP A 59 21.28 21.17 -2.37
CA ASP A 59 20.47 21.86 -3.38
C ASP A 59 19.51 21.03 -4.24
N LYS A 60 18.23 21.10 -3.85
CA LYS A 60 17.15 21.72 -4.63
C LYS A 60 15.90 21.73 -3.77
N SER A 61 15.67 22.81 -3.03
CA SER A 61 14.33 23.12 -2.53
C SER A 61 13.46 23.36 -3.76
N HIS A 62 12.74 22.33 -4.20
CA HIS A 62 11.52 22.58 -4.94
C HIS A 62 10.63 23.40 -4.01
N ASP A 63 10.32 24.63 -4.42
CA ASP A 63 9.33 25.48 -3.74
C ASP A 63 7.98 24.76 -3.82
N PHE A 64 7.72 23.92 -2.83
CA PHE A 64 6.38 23.45 -2.50
C PHE A 64 5.64 24.69 -2.02
N GLY A 65 4.92 25.33 -2.95
CA GLY A 65 4.23 26.60 -2.74
C GLY A 65 3.56 26.67 -1.38
N GLU A 66 3.70 27.83 -0.74
CA GLU A 66 3.21 28.26 0.57
C GLU A 66 2.10 27.39 1.20
N PHE A 67 2.45 26.19 1.66
CA PHE A 67 1.54 25.33 2.41
C PHE A 67 1.54 25.86 3.84
N SER A 68 0.40 26.36 4.29
CA SER A 68 0.24 26.84 5.67
C SER A 68 0.67 25.73 6.64
N SER A 69 1.60 26.08 7.53
CA SER A 69 2.36 25.17 8.39
C SER A 69 1.54 24.38 9.42
N SER A 70 0.21 24.50 9.39
CA SER A 70 -0.72 23.95 10.39
C SER A 70 -1.81 23.04 9.81
N SER A 71 -1.90 22.88 8.47
CA SER A 71 -2.96 22.07 7.87
C SER A 71 -2.50 20.65 7.53
N VAL A 72 -3.10 19.66 8.19
CA VAL A 72 -2.97 18.26 7.79
C VAL A 72 -3.88 18.02 6.60
N SER A 73 -3.32 17.64 5.46
CA SER A 73 -4.09 17.33 4.25
C SER A 73 -4.07 15.84 3.93
N SER A 74 -5.20 15.28 3.50
CA SER A 74 -5.26 13.89 3.07
C SER A 74 -4.70 13.76 1.66
N LEU A 75 -3.94 12.69 1.42
CA LEU A 75 -3.40 12.34 0.10
C LEU A 75 -3.58 10.85 -0.20
N GLN A 76 -3.54 10.51 -1.48
CA GLN A 76 -3.52 9.13 -1.93
C GLN A 76 -2.07 8.67 -2.10
N CYS A 77 -1.74 7.51 -1.53
CA CYS A 77 -0.44 6.87 -1.71
C CYS A 77 -0.53 5.75 -2.75
N VAL A 78 0.53 5.56 -3.52
CA VAL A 78 0.67 4.38 -4.38
C VAL A 78 1.53 3.35 -3.65
N VAL A 79 0.92 2.24 -3.24
CA VAL A 79 1.60 1.13 -2.55
C VAL A 79 1.42 -0.12 -3.40
N SER A 80 2.53 -0.76 -3.79
CA SER A 80 2.50 -1.92 -4.71
C SER A 80 1.72 -1.65 -6.02
N GLY A 81 1.84 -0.44 -6.56
CA GLY A 81 1.13 -0.05 -7.79
C GLY A 81 -0.38 0.19 -7.65
N LYS A 82 -0.92 0.15 -6.43
CA LYS A 82 -2.34 0.46 -6.15
C LYS A 82 -2.46 1.78 -5.41
N LEU A 83 -3.43 2.60 -5.80
CA LEU A 83 -3.82 3.80 -5.05
C LEU A 83 -4.53 3.37 -3.76
N MET A 84 -4.00 3.81 -2.62
CA MET A 84 -4.52 3.51 -1.30
C MET A 84 -4.82 4.81 -0.52
N PRO A 85 -5.97 4.89 0.18
CA PRO A 85 -6.24 5.97 1.11
C PRO A 85 -5.45 5.78 2.41
N GLY A 86 -5.43 6.79 3.27
CA GLY A 86 -4.77 6.70 4.60
C GLY A 86 -3.33 7.21 4.61
N CYS A 87 -3.02 8.16 3.75
CA CYS A 87 -1.82 8.98 3.86
C CYS A 87 -2.19 10.44 4.10
N TYR A 88 -1.32 11.14 4.81
CA TYR A 88 -1.55 12.51 5.25
C TYR A 88 -0.27 13.32 5.13
N LEU A 89 -0.35 14.53 4.58
CA LEU A 89 0.75 15.48 4.54
C LEU A 89 0.64 16.32 5.81
N LEU A 90 1.61 16.18 6.73
CA LEU A 90 1.67 16.95 7.97
C LEU A 90 2.36 18.30 7.77
N ARG A 91 3.41 18.29 6.94
CA ARG A 91 4.24 19.43 6.57
C ARG A 91 4.63 19.26 5.10
N PRO A 92 5.11 20.32 4.41
CA PRO A 92 5.50 20.22 2.99
C PRO A 92 6.46 19.06 2.66
N GLN A 93 7.20 18.54 3.64
CA GLN A 93 8.21 17.50 3.47
C GLN A 93 7.95 16.24 4.33
N GLU A 94 6.83 16.17 5.05
CA GLU A 94 6.55 15.07 5.98
C GLU A 94 5.21 14.42 5.65
N VAL A 95 5.27 13.15 5.24
CA VAL A 95 4.11 12.31 4.94
C VAL A 95 3.94 11.27 6.04
N LEU A 96 2.76 11.25 6.64
CA LEU A 96 2.32 10.23 7.57
C LEU A 96 1.53 9.17 6.82
N ILE A 97 1.90 7.91 7.04
CA ILE A 97 1.25 6.74 6.43
C ILE A 97 0.48 6.02 7.54
N SER A 98 -0.78 5.67 7.28
CA SER A 98 -1.59 4.92 8.22
C SER A 98 -0.96 3.58 8.59
N PHE A 99 -1.06 3.22 9.85
CA PHE A 99 -0.52 1.96 10.35
C PHE A 99 -1.11 0.75 9.63
N GLU A 100 -2.36 0.82 9.16
CA GLU A 100 -2.99 -0.29 8.43
C GLU A 100 -2.26 -0.66 7.13
N ILE A 101 -1.74 0.33 6.41
CA ILE A 101 -0.89 0.12 5.23
C ILE A 101 0.41 -0.56 5.66
N VAL A 102 1.08 -0.01 6.68
CA VAL A 102 2.35 -0.52 7.20
C VAL A 102 2.20 -1.98 7.67
N ARG A 103 1.16 -2.26 8.45
CA ARG A 103 0.77 -3.60 8.92
C ARG A 103 0.58 -4.57 7.77
N THR A 104 -0.20 -4.19 6.76
CA THR A 104 -0.54 -5.08 5.64
C THR A 104 0.67 -5.39 4.78
N TYR A 105 1.49 -4.38 4.49
CA TYR A 105 2.64 -4.48 3.60
C TYR A 105 3.84 -5.16 4.26
N PHE A 106 4.21 -4.74 5.48
CA PHE A 106 5.39 -5.26 6.20
C PHE A 106 5.11 -6.42 7.13
N LYS A 107 3.83 -6.80 7.32
CA LYS A 107 3.42 -7.89 8.24
C LYS A 107 3.87 -7.66 9.68
N VAL A 108 3.80 -6.41 10.14
CA VAL A 108 4.11 -6.00 11.52
C VAL A 108 2.86 -5.96 12.41
N TYR A 109 3.06 -5.80 13.71
CA TYR A 109 2.01 -5.76 14.73
C TYR A 109 2.05 -4.45 15.50
N GLY A 110 0.92 -4.04 16.04
CA GLY A 110 0.86 -2.85 16.86
C GLY A 110 -0.42 -2.78 17.68
N SER A 111 -0.35 -2.04 18.78
CA SER A 111 -1.44 -1.87 19.73
C SER A 111 -1.37 -0.48 20.34
N LEU A 112 -2.53 0.10 20.62
CA LEU A 112 -2.66 1.35 21.35
C LEU A 112 -2.91 1.03 22.83
N ASP A 113 -2.03 1.48 23.71
CA ASP A 113 -2.31 1.54 25.14
C ASP A 113 -3.14 2.79 25.43
N LEU A 114 -4.42 2.59 25.74
CA LEU A 114 -5.37 3.67 26.01
C LEU A 114 -5.08 4.42 27.31
N SER A 115 -4.34 3.82 28.25
CA SER A 115 -4.03 4.47 29.53
C SER A 115 -2.99 5.59 29.37
N SER A 116 -2.04 5.39 28.44
CA SER A 116 -0.94 6.32 28.16
C SER A 116 -1.08 7.03 26.80
N ASN A 117 -2.09 6.67 26.00
CA ASN A 117 -2.22 7.05 24.58
C ASN A 117 -0.96 6.72 23.76
N THR A 118 -0.23 5.68 24.14
CA THR A 118 1.02 5.28 23.47
C THR A 118 0.74 4.18 22.45
N PHE A 119 1.20 4.41 21.21
CA PHE A 119 1.16 3.39 20.18
C PHE A 119 2.44 2.55 20.21
N TYR A 120 2.30 1.24 20.41
CA TYR A 120 3.39 0.28 20.36
C TYR A 120 3.42 -0.40 19.00
N LEU A 121 4.61 -0.48 18.40
CA LEU A 121 4.85 -1.19 17.15
C LEU A 121 5.87 -2.29 17.40
N ASN A 122 5.50 -3.51 17.03
CA ASN A 122 6.33 -4.71 17.18
C ASN A 122 6.49 -5.40 15.82
N HIS A 123 7.71 -5.86 15.52
CA HIS A 123 7.98 -6.65 14.32
C HIS A 123 7.41 -8.08 14.43
N THR A 124 7.24 -8.57 15.65
CA THR A 124 6.76 -9.92 15.96
C THR A 124 5.65 -9.87 17.00
N ASN A 125 4.75 -10.85 16.95
CA ASN A 125 3.71 -11.06 17.95
C ASN A 125 4.02 -12.30 18.79
N VAL A 126 5.25 -12.38 19.29
CA VAL A 126 5.70 -13.48 20.12
C VAL A 126 6.50 -12.89 21.26
N ASP A 127 6.00 -13.09 22.47
CA ASP A 127 6.78 -12.86 23.68
C ASP A 127 7.66 -14.08 23.89
N ILE A 128 8.97 -13.89 23.73
CA ILE A 128 9.92 -14.88 24.21
C ILE A 128 9.94 -14.73 25.72
N PRO A 129 9.54 -15.75 26.50
CA PRO A 129 9.61 -15.67 27.94
C PRO A 129 11.07 -15.37 28.31
N LYS A 130 11.30 -14.16 28.83
CA LYS A 130 12.54 -13.79 29.49
C LYS A 130 12.54 -14.55 30.80
N ALA A 131 12.81 -15.84 30.72
CA ALA A 131 12.78 -16.66 31.90
C ALA A 131 13.83 -16.09 32.87
N PRO A 132 13.50 -15.88 34.16
CA PRO A 132 14.53 -15.60 35.15
C PRO A 132 15.52 -16.77 35.03
N VAL A 133 16.81 -16.47 34.83
CA VAL A 133 17.92 -17.41 34.57
C VAL A 133 17.52 -18.84 34.97
N LEU A 134 16.91 -19.58 34.04
CA LEU A 134 16.42 -20.90 34.38
C LEU A 134 17.64 -21.75 34.72
N PRO A 135 17.58 -22.57 35.78
CA PRO A 135 18.61 -23.59 35.96
C PRO A 135 18.72 -24.39 34.66
N LYS A 136 19.96 -24.76 34.31
CA LYS A 136 20.31 -25.50 33.10
C LYS A 136 19.26 -26.59 32.82
N HIS A 137 18.80 -26.68 31.55
CA HIS A 137 17.75 -27.62 31.13
C HIS A 137 17.89 -28.99 31.80
N ASN A 138 16.83 -29.42 32.50
CA ASN A 138 16.74 -30.73 33.14
C ASN A 138 15.76 -31.61 32.34
N PRO A 139 16.14 -32.83 31.89
CA PRO A 139 15.24 -33.77 31.22
C PRO A 139 13.97 -34.13 32.01
N ALA A 140 13.97 -33.95 33.35
CA ALA A 140 12.81 -34.15 34.21
C ALA A 140 12.11 -32.83 34.63
N GLY A 141 12.54 -31.69 34.08
CA GLY A 141 12.01 -30.37 34.40
C GLY A 141 10.72 -30.00 33.64
N VAL A 142 10.28 -28.76 33.81
CA VAL A 142 9.13 -28.21 33.06
C VAL A 142 9.51 -28.05 31.59
N TYR A 143 8.64 -28.52 30.69
CA TYR A 143 8.75 -28.34 29.25
C TYR A 143 8.22 -26.96 28.82
#